data_AF-A0A0Q4GG91-F1
#
_entry.id   AF-A0A0Q4GG91-F1
#
_cell.length_a   1.000
_cell.length_b   1.000
_cell.length_c   1.000
_cell.angle_alpha   90.00
_cell.angle_beta   90.00
_cell.angle_gamma   90.00
#
_symmetry.space_group_name_H-M   'P 1'
#
loop_
_entity.id
_entity.type
_entity.pdbx_description
1 polymer ?
#
loop_
_entity_poly.entity_id
_entity_poly.type
_entity_poly.pdbx_seq_one_letter_code
_entity_poly.pdbx_strand_id
1 'polypeptide(L)'
;MNDDPGPAKPMIHRARTVASGFADVGLSHAEELLRRLSPEGREQARREREAKARRQRRVLIRLAIAAIASLLAWAALAAVTAPGVALAVVSALMLFLTLVIIRRAPPRAPGREALVEAPLSTLCEEAVIWIAAQRRGLPLPALRITESMGQRLDALTPHLARLDPRSPAAASVRKLIAVELPDLVDGWRNIPVSARRISHADGRTPEDHLVNGLRLLDTELARAGEQLGRAPLDEIAVQGRYLELKYSAGDRLP
;
A
#
# COMPACT_ATOMS: atom_id res chain seq x y z
N MET A 1 10.86 91.47 -1.27
CA MET A 1 11.98 90.97 -2.09
C MET A 1 12.62 89.83 -1.30
N ASN A 2 11.94 88.69 -1.22
CA ASN A 2 12.01 87.51 -2.10
C ASN A 2 12.80 86.39 -1.41
N ASP A 3 12.14 85.24 -1.38
CA ASP A 3 12.46 83.95 -0.78
C ASP A 3 13.75 83.32 -1.33
N ASP A 4 14.35 82.38 -0.58
CA ASP A 4 14.31 80.93 -0.91
C ASP A 4 15.36 80.10 -0.12
N PRO A 5 14.94 79.13 0.72
CA PRO A 5 15.79 78.04 1.19
C PRO A 5 15.76 76.86 0.21
N GLY A 6 16.94 76.48 -0.31
CA GLY A 6 17.10 75.45 -1.34
C GLY A 6 16.51 74.06 -1.04
N PRO A 7 16.18 73.26 -2.09
CA PRO A 7 15.24 72.15 -2.00
C PRO A 7 15.83 70.82 -1.52
N ALA A 8 15.00 70.09 -0.78
CA ALA A 8 15.20 68.71 -0.34
C ALA A 8 15.21 67.72 -1.53
N LYS A 9 16.13 66.75 -1.46
CA LYS A 9 16.33 65.66 -2.44
C LYS A 9 15.12 64.70 -2.47
N PRO A 10 14.58 64.29 -3.64
CA PRO A 10 13.33 63.54 -3.72
C PRO A 10 13.50 62.02 -3.51
N MET A 11 12.64 61.44 -2.66
CA MET A 11 12.51 60.03 -2.25
C MET A 11 12.06 59.05 -3.34
N ILE A 12 12.19 59.39 -4.63
CA ILE A 12 11.53 58.63 -5.71
C ILE A 12 12.32 57.38 -6.15
N HIS A 13 13.60 57.26 -5.80
CA HIS A 13 14.43 56.10 -6.23
C HIS A 13 14.29 54.82 -5.40
N ARG A 14 13.70 54.88 -4.19
CA ARG A 14 13.64 53.70 -3.29
C ARG A 14 12.46 52.76 -3.59
N ALA A 15 11.44 53.22 -4.30
CA ALA A 15 10.27 52.41 -4.62
C ALA A 15 10.53 51.41 -5.76
N ARG A 16 11.44 51.73 -6.70
CA ARG A 16 11.68 50.91 -7.90
C ARG A 16 12.54 49.67 -7.63
N THR A 17 13.46 49.75 -6.65
CA THR A 17 14.32 48.64 -6.23
C THR A 17 13.57 47.61 -5.37
N VAL A 18 12.55 48.04 -4.63
CA VAL A 18 11.70 47.12 -3.87
C VAL A 18 10.75 46.37 -4.80
N ALA A 19 10.17 47.04 -5.80
CA ALA A 19 9.27 46.41 -6.77
C ALA A 19 9.96 45.38 -7.69
N SER A 20 11.23 45.59 -8.04
CA SER A 20 12.01 44.63 -8.85
C SER A 20 12.43 43.39 -8.03
N GLY A 21 12.78 43.57 -6.75
CA GLY A 21 13.09 42.43 -5.86
C GLY A 21 11.90 41.49 -5.63
N PHE A 22 10.67 42.02 -5.55
CA PHE A 22 9.47 41.18 -5.42
C PHE A 22 9.10 40.46 -6.73
N ALA A 23 9.44 41.02 -7.89
CA ALA A 23 9.22 40.36 -9.18
C ALA A 23 10.14 39.13 -9.36
N ASP A 24 11.41 39.23 -8.98
CA ASP A 24 12.38 38.11 -9.08
C ASP A 24 12.09 36.99 -8.05
N VAL A 25 11.62 37.35 -6.85
CA VAL A 25 11.20 36.38 -5.83
C VAL A 25 9.90 35.67 -6.22
N GLY A 26 8.97 36.38 -6.89
CA GLY A 26 7.75 35.79 -7.43
C GLY A 26 8.00 34.84 -8.61
N LEU A 27 8.93 35.18 -9.50
CA LEU A 27 9.29 34.36 -10.66
C LEU A 27 9.99 33.07 -10.25
N SER A 28 10.90 33.11 -9.28
CA SER A 28 11.57 31.92 -8.75
C SER A 28 10.62 30.97 -8.00
N HIS A 29 9.66 31.50 -7.22
CA HIS A 29 8.62 30.68 -6.61
C HIS A 29 7.62 30.10 -7.64
N ALA A 30 7.33 30.85 -8.70
CA ALA A 30 6.50 30.36 -9.81
C ALA A 30 7.21 29.22 -10.57
N GLU A 31 8.51 29.32 -10.81
CA GLU A 31 9.31 28.23 -11.39
C GLU A 31 9.40 27.00 -10.49
N GLU A 32 9.53 27.18 -9.17
CA GLU A 32 9.53 26.09 -8.18
C GLU A 32 8.18 25.36 -8.12
N LEU A 33 7.07 26.10 -8.22
CA LEU A 33 5.71 25.54 -8.29
C LEU A 33 5.40 24.90 -9.64
N LEU A 34 5.92 25.45 -10.75
CA LEU A 34 5.84 24.85 -12.08
C LEU A 34 6.71 23.57 -12.18
N ARG A 35 7.84 23.51 -11.48
CA ARG A 35 8.64 22.29 -11.30
C ARG A 35 7.91 21.22 -10.49
N ARG A 36 7.09 21.60 -9.51
CA ARG A 36 6.23 20.65 -8.76
C ARG A 36 5.01 20.19 -9.56
N LEU A 37 4.63 20.92 -10.60
CA LEU A 37 3.63 20.53 -11.61
C LEU A 37 4.28 19.93 -12.87
N SER A 38 5.58 19.55 -12.77
CA SER A 38 6.38 18.94 -13.84
C SER A 38 5.64 17.77 -14.52
N PRO A 39 5.73 17.65 -15.87
CA PRO A 39 5.04 16.66 -16.71
C PRO A 39 5.33 15.18 -16.38
N GLU A 40 6.30 14.90 -15.51
CA GLU A 40 6.82 13.56 -15.21
C GLU A 40 5.76 12.64 -14.58
N GLY A 41 4.86 13.19 -13.76
CA GLY A 41 3.74 12.41 -13.19
C GLY A 41 2.68 12.00 -14.23
N ARG A 42 2.51 12.80 -15.30
CA ARG A 42 1.59 12.50 -16.40
C ARG A 42 2.20 11.50 -17.39
N GLU A 43 3.52 11.53 -17.57
CA GLU A 43 4.24 10.52 -18.34
C GLU A 43 4.33 9.18 -17.60
N GLN A 44 4.55 9.15 -16.29
CA GLN A 44 4.52 7.90 -15.52
C GLN A 44 3.13 7.26 -15.49
N ALA A 45 2.06 8.06 -15.36
CA ALA A 45 0.69 7.57 -15.49
C ALA A 45 0.37 7.04 -16.90
N ARG A 46 0.95 7.62 -17.96
CA ARG A 46 0.87 7.09 -19.33
C ARG A 46 1.68 5.81 -19.50
N ARG A 47 2.92 5.74 -19.01
CA ARG A 47 3.78 4.54 -19.08
C ARG A 47 3.20 3.38 -18.28
N GLU A 48 2.55 3.63 -17.15
CA GLU A 48 1.82 2.59 -16.41
C GLU A 48 0.56 2.11 -17.13
N ARG A 49 -0.21 3.03 -17.74
CA ARG A 49 -1.37 2.68 -18.58
C ARG A 49 -0.92 1.90 -19.81
N GLU A 50 0.19 2.27 -20.43
CA GLU A 50 0.78 1.57 -21.57
C GLU A 50 1.40 0.23 -21.20
N ALA A 51 2.04 0.07 -20.04
CA ALA A 51 2.56 -1.20 -19.59
C ALA A 51 1.43 -2.20 -19.27
N LYS A 52 0.35 -1.70 -18.65
CA LYS A 52 -0.88 -2.47 -18.38
C LYS A 52 -1.62 -2.78 -19.70
N ALA A 53 -1.75 -1.82 -20.60
CA ALA A 53 -2.37 -2.01 -21.91
C ALA A 53 -1.55 -2.94 -22.82
N ARG A 54 -0.21 -2.93 -22.77
CA ARG A 54 0.64 -3.88 -23.52
C ARG A 54 0.51 -5.30 -22.99
N ARG A 55 0.32 -5.49 -21.67
CA ARG A 55 0.03 -6.82 -21.10
C ARG A 55 -1.38 -7.29 -21.47
N GLN A 56 -2.39 -6.42 -21.33
CA GLN A 56 -3.77 -6.73 -21.73
C GLN A 56 -3.90 -6.98 -23.23
N ARG A 57 -3.27 -6.15 -24.07
CA ARG A 57 -3.22 -6.32 -25.53
C ARG A 57 -2.52 -7.60 -25.94
N ARG A 58 -1.43 -8.00 -25.27
CA ARG A 58 -0.78 -9.31 -25.53
C ARG A 58 -1.68 -10.48 -25.16
N VAL A 59 -2.44 -10.39 -24.07
CA VAL A 59 -3.41 -11.41 -23.69
C VAL A 59 -4.58 -11.45 -24.67
N LEU A 60 -5.15 -10.30 -25.03
CA LEU A 60 -6.24 -10.18 -26.00
C LEU A 60 -5.84 -10.65 -27.39
N ILE A 61 -4.64 -10.30 -27.88
CA ILE A 61 -4.11 -10.77 -29.17
C ILE A 61 -3.91 -12.29 -29.13
N ARG A 62 -3.36 -12.85 -28.04
CA ARG A 62 -3.22 -14.31 -27.91
C ARG A 62 -4.58 -15.01 -27.84
N LEU A 63 -5.57 -14.40 -27.19
CA LEU A 63 -6.93 -14.93 -27.11
C LEU A 63 -7.65 -14.85 -28.46
N ALA A 64 -7.44 -13.76 -29.21
CA ALA A 64 -7.96 -13.60 -30.57
C ALA A 64 -7.30 -14.57 -31.55
N ILE A 65 -5.98 -14.75 -31.47
CA ILE A 65 -5.26 -15.76 -32.28
C ILE A 65 -5.74 -17.16 -31.91
N ALA A 66 -5.93 -17.47 -30.62
CA ALA A 66 -6.47 -18.76 -30.19
C ALA A 66 -7.91 -18.97 -30.66
N ALA A 67 -8.75 -17.93 -30.65
CA ALA A 67 -10.13 -18.00 -31.16
C ALA A 67 -10.15 -18.22 -32.67
N ILE A 68 -9.31 -17.51 -33.43
CA ILE A 68 -9.20 -17.66 -34.89
C ILE A 68 -8.64 -19.05 -35.24
N ALA A 69 -7.59 -19.51 -34.55
CA ALA A 69 -7.04 -20.84 -34.74
C ALA A 69 -8.05 -21.95 -34.42
N SER A 70 -8.87 -21.76 -33.38
CA SER A 70 -9.97 -22.66 -33.02
C SER A 70 -11.06 -22.70 -34.10
N LEU A 71 -11.45 -21.53 -34.64
CA LEU A 71 -12.43 -21.42 -35.73
C LEU A 71 -11.94 -22.11 -37.02
N LEU A 72 -10.66 -21.93 -37.37
CA LEU A 72 -10.04 -22.57 -38.53
C LEU A 72 -9.89 -24.08 -38.35
N ALA A 73 -9.51 -24.53 -37.15
CA ALA A 73 -9.45 -25.95 -36.82
C ALA A 73 -10.85 -26.60 -36.90
N TRP A 74 -11.90 -25.90 -36.45
CA TRP A 74 -13.29 -26.36 -36.54
C TRP A 74 -13.79 -26.44 -37.98
N ALA A 75 -13.52 -25.42 -38.80
CA ALA A 75 -13.86 -25.41 -40.23
C ALA A 75 -13.18 -26.58 -40.99
N ALA A 76 -11.94 -26.92 -40.63
CA ALA A 76 -11.23 -28.07 -41.19
C ALA A 76 -11.79 -29.43 -40.71
N LEU A 77 -12.19 -29.54 -39.44
CA LEU A 77 -12.74 -30.78 -38.87
C LEU A 77 -14.17 -31.08 -39.31
N ALA A 78 -15.01 -30.04 -39.43
CA ALA A 78 -16.38 -30.12 -39.91
C ALA A 78 -16.46 -30.59 -41.38
N ALA A 79 -15.39 -30.37 -42.15
CA ALA A 79 -15.28 -30.85 -43.52
C ALA A 79 -14.96 -32.36 -43.62
N VAL A 80 -14.54 -33.03 -42.53
CA VAL A 80 -13.91 -34.37 -42.61
C VAL A 80 -14.49 -35.42 -41.65
N THR A 81 -15.18 -35.07 -40.55
CA THR A 81 -15.42 -36.05 -39.45
C THR A 81 -16.86 -36.18 -38.93
N ALA A 82 -17.20 -37.38 -38.46
CA ALA A 82 -18.46 -37.73 -37.81
C ALA A 82 -18.69 -36.93 -36.50
N PRO A 83 -19.95 -36.59 -36.15
CA PRO A 83 -20.28 -35.58 -35.13
C PRO A 83 -19.75 -35.85 -33.71
N GLY A 84 -19.44 -37.10 -33.36
CA GLY A 84 -18.95 -37.47 -32.02
C GLY A 84 -17.52 -37.01 -31.70
N VAL A 85 -16.62 -36.99 -32.69
CA VAL A 85 -15.23 -36.56 -32.48
C VAL A 85 -15.14 -35.04 -32.31
N ALA A 86 -16.00 -34.30 -33.02
CA ALA A 86 -16.10 -32.85 -32.89
C ALA A 86 -16.48 -32.42 -31.46
N LEU A 87 -17.45 -33.10 -30.84
CA LEU A 87 -17.86 -32.84 -29.45
C LEU A 87 -16.75 -33.13 -28.43
N ALA A 88 -16.00 -34.23 -28.60
CA ALA A 88 -14.90 -34.58 -27.70
C ALA A 88 -13.78 -33.52 -27.74
N VAL A 89 -13.42 -33.04 -28.93
CA VAL A 89 -12.37 -32.03 -29.11
C VAL A 89 -12.79 -30.66 -28.59
N VAL A 90 -14.05 -30.24 -28.81
CA VAL A 90 -14.60 -29.01 -28.22
C VAL A 90 -14.58 -29.08 -26.71
N SER A 91 -14.97 -30.21 -26.12
CA SER A 91 -14.96 -30.39 -24.66
C SER A 91 -13.54 -30.32 -24.09
N ALA A 92 -12.56 -30.94 -24.77
CA ALA A 92 -11.15 -30.86 -24.37
C ALA A 92 -10.58 -29.44 -24.49
N LEU A 93 -10.92 -28.71 -25.56
CA LEU A 93 -10.48 -27.33 -25.74
C LEU A 93 -11.12 -26.38 -24.73
N MET A 94 -12.40 -26.57 -24.43
CA MET A 94 -13.14 -25.78 -23.44
C MET A 94 -12.60 -26.04 -22.03
N LEU A 95 -12.29 -27.30 -21.71
CA LEU A 95 -11.60 -27.67 -20.47
C LEU A 95 -10.21 -27.04 -20.40
N PHE A 96 -9.41 -27.11 -21.47
CA PHE A 96 -8.08 -26.50 -21.53
C PHE A 96 -8.13 -24.99 -21.35
N LEU A 97 -9.06 -24.31 -22.05
CA LEU A 97 -9.24 -22.87 -21.93
C LEU A 97 -9.70 -22.47 -20.52
N THR A 98 -10.62 -23.23 -19.94
CA THR A 98 -11.07 -23.06 -18.55
C THR A 98 -9.91 -23.24 -17.57
N LEU A 99 -9.06 -24.25 -17.76
CA LEU A 99 -7.88 -24.49 -16.95
C LEU A 99 -6.87 -23.33 -17.06
N VAL A 100 -6.67 -22.80 -18.26
CA VAL A 100 -5.79 -21.65 -18.50
C VAL A 100 -6.36 -20.38 -17.86
N ILE A 101 -7.67 -20.15 -17.95
CA ILE A 101 -8.35 -19.01 -17.30
C ILE A 101 -8.23 -19.13 -15.77
N ILE A 102 -8.48 -20.30 -15.19
CA ILE A 102 -8.36 -20.55 -13.75
C ILE A 102 -6.91 -20.37 -13.28
N ARG A 103 -5.92 -20.91 -14.01
CA ARG A 103 -4.49 -20.75 -13.70
C ARG A 103 -4.01 -19.30 -13.82
N ARG A 104 -4.67 -18.48 -14.65
CA ARG A 104 -4.36 -17.06 -14.89
C ARG A 104 -5.19 -16.11 -14.04
N ALA A 105 -6.29 -16.59 -13.45
CA ALA A 105 -7.08 -15.82 -12.51
C ALA A 105 -6.18 -15.50 -11.31
N PRO A 106 -6.11 -14.24 -10.87
CA PRO A 106 -5.40 -13.93 -9.64
C PRO A 106 -6.00 -14.81 -8.53
N PRO A 107 -5.18 -15.40 -7.65
CA PRO A 107 -5.70 -16.16 -6.52
C PRO A 107 -6.77 -15.32 -5.83
N ARG A 108 -7.87 -15.96 -5.43
CA ARG A 108 -8.91 -15.28 -4.64
C ARG A 108 -8.19 -14.60 -3.48
N ALA A 109 -8.33 -13.28 -3.38
CA ALA A 109 -7.77 -12.51 -2.28
C ALA A 109 -8.10 -13.24 -0.97
N PRO A 110 -7.14 -13.41 -0.04
CA PRO A 110 -7.45 -13.98 1.26
C PRO A 110 -8.67 -13.24 1.82
N GLY A 111 -9.69 -14.00 2.19
CA GLY A 111 -10.85 -13.44 2.86
C GLY A 111 -10.49 -13.04 4.30
N ARG A 112 -11.44 -12.43 5.01
CA ARG A 112 -11.30 -12.17 6.46
C ARG A 112 -11.07 -13.48 7.22
N GLU A 113 -11.68 -14.55 6.73
CA GLU A 113 -11.59 -15.91 7.28
C GLU A 113 -10.14 -16.39 7.36
N ALA A 114 -9.33 -16.07 6.35
CA ALA A 114 -7.91 -16.45 6.33
C ALA A 114 -7.12 -15.84 7.49
N LEU A 115 -7.46 -14.62 7.92
CA LEU A 115 -6.80 -13.98 9.06
C LEU A 115 -7.29 -14.52 10.41
N VAL A 116 -8.56 -14.92 10.48
CA VAL A 116 -9.16 -15.47 11.71
C VAL A 116 -8.66 -16.91 11.95
N GLU A 117 -8.54 -17.71 10.89
CA GLU A 117 -8.10 -19.10 10.96
C GLU A 117 -6.56 -19.24 11.02
N ALA A 118 -5.81 -18.21 10.63
CA ALA A 118 -4.35 -18.28 10.59
C ALA A 118 -3.73 -18.56 11.97
N PRO A 119 -2.78 -19.53 12.05
CA PRO A 119 -1.97 -19.70 13.25
C PRO A 119 -1.13 -18.44 13.51
N LEU A 120 -0.78 -18.19 14.77
CA LEU A 120 -0.08 -16.95 15.17
C LEU A 120 1.23 -16.74 14.40
N SER A 121 1.94 -17.82 14.06
CA SER A 121 3.21 -17.78 13.33
C SER A 121 3.08 -17.26 11.90
N THR A 122 1.95 -17.52 11.22
CA THR A 122 1.71 -17.10 9.83
C THR A 122 0.75 -15.93 9.74
N LEU A 123 0.18 -15.47 10.87
CA LEU A 123 -0.83 -14.42 10.89
C LEU A 123 -0.32 -13.10 10.28
N CYS A 124 0.91 -12.70 10.57
CA CYS A 124 1.51 -11.50 9.98
C CYS A 124 1.73 -11.64 8.47
N GLU A 125 2.15 -12.82 8.00
CA GLU A 125 2.34 -13.11 6.59
C GLU A 125 1.01 -13.04 5.82
N GLU A 126 -0.02 -13.72 6.33
CA GLU A 126 -1.37 -13.68 5.74
C GLU A 126 -1.96 -12.27 5.76
N ALA A 127 -1.68 -11.48 6.81
CA ALA A 127 -2.10 -10.09 6.88
C ALA A 127 -1.45 -9.22 5.80
N VAL A 128 -0.16 -9.41 5.51
CA VAL A 128 0.52 -8.70 4.42
C VAL A 128 -0.13 -9.02 3.08
N ILE A 129 -0.41 -10.30 2.82
CA ILE A 129 -1.07 -10.76 1.58
C ILE A 129 -2.48 -10.17 1.49
N TRP A 130 -3.24 -10.20 2.59
CA TRP A 130 -4.58 -9.63 2.67
C TRP A 130 -4.57 -8.12 2.40
N ILE A 131 -3.69 -7.35 3.05
CA ILE A 131 -3.57 -5.90 2.87
C ILE A 131 -3.22 -5.57 1.42
N ALA A 132 -2.29 -6.32 0.82
CA ALA A 132 -1.90 -6.15 -0.57
C ALA A 132 -3.09 -6.36 -1.53
N ALA A 133 -3.97 -7.32 -1.23
CA ALA A 133 -5.20 -7.53 -1.99
C ALA A 133 -6.20 -6.37 -1.86
N GLN A 134 -6.24 -5.72 -0.70
CA GLN A 134 -7.18 -4.63 -0.43
C GLN A 134 -6.82 -3.29 -1.08
N ARG A 135 -5.59 -3.12 -1.56
CA ARG A 135 -5.09 -1.87 -2.19
C ARG A 135 -5.98 -1.32 -3.31
N ARG A 136 -6.67 -2.16 -4.10
CA ARG A 136 -7.49 -1.68 -5.22
C ARG A 136 -8.73 -0.89 -4.81
N GLY A 137 -9.20 -1.06 -3.58
CA GLY A 137 -10.43 -0.41 -3.07
C GLY A 137 -10.16 0.79 -2.16
N LEU A 138 -8.90 1.10 -1.86
CA LEU A 138 -8.50 2.11 -0.89
C LEU A 138 -8.21 3.45 -1.56
N PRO A 139 -8.49 4.57 -0.88
CA PRO A 139 -8.11 5.91 -1.35
C PRO A 139 -6.60 6.11 -1.31
N LEU A 140 -6.07 7.03 -2.12
CA LEU A 140 -4.62 7.25 -2.26
C LEU A 140 -3.89 7.47 -0.92
N PRO A 141 -4.39 8.30 0.02
CA PRO A 141 -3.71 8.50 1.31
C PRO A 141 -3.61 7.23 2.15
N ALA A 142 -4.61 6.35 2.08
CA ALA A 142 -4.63 5.07 2.80
C ALA A 142 -3.63 4.05 2.23
N LEU A 143 -3.28 4.14 0.94
CA LEU A 143 -2.30 3.25 0.32
C LEU A 143 -0.90 3.37 0.95
N ARG A 144 -0.50 4.59 1.33
CA ARG A 144 0.81 4.80 1.98
C ARG A 144 0.87 4.20 3.37
N ILE A 145 -0.23 4.31 4.12
CA ILE A 145 -0.32 3.77 5.49
C ILE A 145 -0.36 2.24 5.46
N THR A 146 -1.15 1.67 4.56
CA THR A 146 -1.20 0.21 4.40
C THR A 146 0.14 -0.39 3.96
N GLU A 147 0.92 0.32 3.16
CA GLU A 147 2.29 -0.10 2.83
C GLU A 147 3.22 -0.08 4.06
N SER A 148 3.19 0.98 4.88
CA SER A 148 4.01 1.03 6.10
C SER A 148 3.59 -0.03 7.13
N MET A 149 2.28 -0.29 7.24
CA MET A 149 1.75 -1.38 8.06
C MET A 149 2.24 -2.74 7.55
N GLY A 150 2.26 -2.97 6.24
CA GLY A 150 2.78 -4.20 5.64
C GLY A 150 4.24 -4.45 6.01
N GLN A 151 5.09 -3.42 5.89
CA GLN A 151 6.51 -3.50 6.29
C GLN A 151 6.68 -3.78 7.78
N ARG A 152 5.83 -3.16 8.62
CA ARG A 152 5.84 -3.38 10.07
C ARG A 152 5.40 -4.79 10.44
N LEU A 153 4.35 -5.30 9.81
CA LEU A 153 3.89 -6.68 10.01
C LEU A 153 4.97 -7.69 9.63
N ASP A 154 5.65 -7.47 8.50
CA ASP A 154 6.75 -8.33 8.07
C ASP A 154 7.92 -8.34 9.08
N ALA A 155 8.27 -7.16 9.61
CA ALA A 155 9.27 -7.04 10.68
C ALA A 155 8.85 -7.72 12.01
N LEU A 156 7.54 -7.87 12.27
CA LEU A 156 7.02 -8.50 13.47
C LEU A 156 6.95 -10.03 13.39
N THR A 157 6.91 -10.60 12.18
CA THR A 157 6.84 -12.05 11.93
C THR A 157 7.81 -12.89 12.79
N PRO A 158 9.14 -12.60 12.85
CA PRO A 158 10.08 -13.42 13.63
C PRO A 158 9.89 -13.29 15.16
N HIS A 159 9.21 -12.25 15.62
CA HIS A 159 8.89 -12.06 17.04
C HIS A 159 7.62 -12.82 17.41
N LEU A 160 6.59 -12.77 16.56
CA LEU A 160 5.37 -13.55 16.77
C LEU A 160 5.63 -15.05 16.72
N ALA A 161 6.54 -15.52 15.87
CA ALA A 161 6.89 -16.94 15.76
C ALA A 161 7.46 -17.54 17.07
N ARG A 162 8.03 -16.70 17.95
CA ARG A 162 8.60 -17.11 19.24
C ARG A 162 7.65 -16.89 20.42
N LEU A 163 6.53 -16.23 20.20
CA LEU A 163 5.58 -15.86 21.25
C LEU A 163 4.63 -17.01 21.55
N ASP A 164 4.33 -17.23 22.84
CA ASP A 164 3.29 -18.18 23.22
C ASP A 164 1.91 -17.73 22.68
N PRO A 165 1.22 -18.56 21.88
CA PRO A 165 -0.12 -18.27 21.36
C PRO A 165 -1.18 -18.00 22.42
N ARG A 166 -0.97 -18.45 23.67
CA ARG A 166 -1.90 -18.24 24.79
C ARG A 166 -1.63 -16.96 25.58
N SER A 167 -0.57 -16.22 25.23
CA SER A 167 -0.21 -14.99 25.94
C SER A 167 -1.20 -13.85 25.66
N PRO A 168 -1.39 -12.92 26.61
CA PRO A 168 -2.21 -11.72 26.39
C PRO A 168 -1.70 -10.85 25.23
N ALA A 169 -0.37 -10.79 25.03
CA ALA A 169 0.23 -10.05 23.92
C ALA A 169 -0.14 -10.66 22.56
N ALA A 170 -0.12 -12.00 22.44
CA ALA A 170 -0.56 -12.70 21.24
C ALA A 170 -2.04 -12.45 20.92
N ALA A 171 -2.89 -12.45 21.96
CA ALA A 171 -4.31 -12.16 21.80
C ALA A 171 -4.58 -10.73 21.30
N SER A 172 -3.86 -9.74 21.86
CA SER A 172 -3.97 -8.34 21.43
C SER A 172 -3.55 -8.14 19.97
N VAL A 173 -2.40 -8.70 19.57
CA VAL A 173 -1.93 -8.60 18.17
C VAL A 173 -2.89 -9.30 17.22
N ARG A 174 -3.37 -10.49 17.59
CA ARG A 174 -4.37 -11.21 16.80
C ARG A 174 -5.66 -10.40 16.64
N LYS A 175 -6.15 -9.78 17.71
CA LYS A 175 -7.34 -8.92 17.65
C LYS A 175 -7.13 -7.74 16.69
N LEU A 176 -5.98 -7.07 16.79
CA LEU A 176 -5.64 -5.94 15.94
C LEU A 176 -5.63 -6.32 14.44
N ILE A 177 -5.00 -7.46 14.11
CA ILE A 177 -4.78 -7.91 12.74
C ILE A 177 -6.00 -8.62 12.14
N ALA A 178 -6.63 -9.53 12.89
CA ALA A 178 -7.68 -10.40 12.36
C ALA A 178 -9.10 -9.84 12.55
N VAL A 179 -9.29 -8.87 13.46
CA VAL A 179 -10.60 -8.29 13.77
C VAL A 179 -10.63 -6.81 13.38
N GLU A 180 -9.83 -5.98 14.07
CA GLU A 180 -9.98 -4.53 13.97
C GLU A 180 -9.61 -3.97 12.59
N LEU A 181 -8.52 -4.48 12.01
CA LEU A 181 -8.05 -4.06 10.69
C LEU A 181 -9.03 -4.47 9.55
N PRO A 182 -9.50 -5.72 9.45
CA PRO A 182 -10.53 -6.11 8.49
C PRO A 182 -11.84 -5.35 8.67
N ASP A 183 -12.33 -5.23 9.91
CA ASP A 183 -13.60 -4.57 10.20
C ASP A 183 -13.56 -3.08 9.77
N LEU A 184 -12.42 -2.39 9.94
CA LEU A 184 -12.26 -1.01 9.47
C LEU A 184 -12.33 -0.90 7.94
N VAL A 185 -11.64 -1.78 7.22
CA VAL A 185 -11.61 -1.77 5.75
C VAL A 185 -12.97 -2.16 5.17
N ASP A 186 -13.67 -3.12 5.79
CA ASP A 186 -15.00 -3.54 5.38
C ASP A 186 -16.04 -2.45 5.66
N GLY A 187 -15.91 -1.74 6.79
CA GLY A 187 -16.67 -0.53 7.08
C GLY A 187 -16.57 0.49 5.96
N TRP A 188 -15.37 0.76 5.44
CA TRP A 188 -15.17 1.64 4.28
C TRP A 188 -15.80 1.11 2.99
N ARG A 189 -15.73 -0.20 2.74
CA ARG A 189 -16.26 -0.81 1.52
C ARG A 189 -17.76 -0.75 1.42
N ASN A 190 -18.44 -0.90 2.55
CA ASN A 190 -19.90 -0.84 2.65
C ASN A 190 -20.45 0.56 2.33
N ILE A 191 -19.59 1.59 2.33
CA ILE A 191 -19.99 2.96 2.01
C ILE A 191 -20.12 3.14 0.49
N PRO A 192 -21.31 3.55 -0.02
CA PRO A 192 -21.51 3.85 -1.43
C PRO A 192 -20.55 4.93 -1.93
N VAL A 193 -20.08 4.81 -3.17
CA VAL A 193 -19.06 5.72 -3.74
C VAL A 193 -19.49 7.19 -3.68
N SER A 194 -20.79 7.46 -3.85
CA SER A 194 -21.36 8.82 -3.76
C SER A 194 -21.24 9.43 -2.36
N ALA A 195 -21.29 8.61 -1.30
CA ALA A 195 -21.27 9.06 0.08
C ALA A 195 -19.85 9.24 0.67
N ARG A 196 -18.81 8.69 0.01
CA ARG A 196 -17.43 8.67 0.53
C ARG A 196 -16.79 10.05 0.71
N ARG A 197 -17.29 11.06 0.01
CA ARG A 197 -16.79 12.45 0.04
C ARG A 197 -17.72 13.42 0.76
N ILE A 198 -18.83 12.93 1.30
CA ILE A 198 -19.80 13.77 2.01
C ILE A 198 -19.38 13.81 3.47
N SER A 199 -19.13 15.01 3.99
CA SER A 199 -18.82 15.20 5.41
C SER A 199 -19.99 14.77 6.29
N HIS A 200 -19.68 14.08 7.38
CA HIS A 200 -20.66 13.67 8.38
C HIS A 200 -20.85 14.75 9.46
N ALA A 201 -21.66 14.45 10.47
CA ALA A 201 -21.97 15.36 11.59
C ALA A 201 -20.73 15.88 12.34
N ASP A 202 -19.62 15.14 12.27
CA ASP A 202 -18.33 15.50 12.86
C ASP A 202 -17.41 16.32 11.94
N GLY A 203 -17.92 16.73 10.76
CA GLY A 203 -17.19 17.51 9.77
C GLY A 203 -16.16 16.73 8.96
N ARG A 204 -15.98 15.43 9.22
CA ARG A 204 -15.00 14.59 8.51
C ARG A 204 -15.67 13.75 7.43
N THR A 205 -14.93 13.45 6.37
CA THR A 205 -15.40 12.52 5.35
C THR A 205 -15.14 11.08 5.79
N PRO A 206 -15.89 10.09 5.26
CA PRO A 206 -15.56 8.68 5.44
C PRO A 206 -14.12 8.31 5.04
N GLU A 207 -13.57 9.01 4.04
CA GLU A 207 -12.16 8.85 3.66
C GLU A 207 -11.22 9.29 4.79
N ASP A 208 -11.50 10.42 5.43
CA ASP A 208 -10.73 10.89 6.59
C ASP A 208 -10.80 9.92 7.78
N HIS A 209 -11.98 9.34 8.02
CA HIS A 209 -12.19 8.34 9.07
C HIS A 209 -11.38 7.08 8.84
N LEU A 210 -11.38 6.56 7.60
CA LEU A 210 -10.55 5.42 7.23
C LEU A 210 -9.07 5.73 7.43
N VAL A 211 -8.60 6.87 6.94
CA VAL A 211 -7.19 7.28 7.05
C VAL A 211 -6.78 7.41 8.51
N ASN A 212 -7.62 8.03 9.35
CA ASN A 212 -7.38 8.16 10.77
C ASN A 212 -7.36 6.81 11.49
N GLY A 213 -8.34 5.94 11.21
CA GLY A 213 -8.39 4.59 11.77
C GLY A 213 -7.16 3.75 11.41
N LEU A 214 -6.72 3.80 10.15
CA LEU A 214 -5.52 3.09 9.71
C LEU A 214 -4.25 3.62 10.39
N ARG A 215 -4.13 4.94 10.62
CA ARG A 215 -3.01 5.52 11.38
C ARG A 215 -3.00 5.07 12.83
N LEU A 216 -4.18 4.99 13.45
CA LEU A 216 -4.30 4.51 14.82
C LEU A 216 -3.86 3.04 14.90
N LEU A 217 -4.34 2.19 13.99
CA LEU A 217 -3.93 0.78 13.93
C LEU A 217 -2.42 0.62 13.68
N ASP A 218 -1.81 1.41 12.79
CA ASP A 218 -0.35 1.37 12.58
C ASP A 218 0.42 1.76 13.87
N THR A 219 -0.10 2.73 14.62
CA THR A 219 0.50 3.16 15.89
C THR A 219 0.37 2.08 16.97
N GLU A 220 -0.81 1.46 17.11
CA GLU A 220 -0.98 0.38 18.07
C GLU A 220 -0.15 -0.85 17.69
N LEU A 221 -0.02 -1.15 16.40
CA LEU A 221 0.85 -2.23 15.92
C LEU A 221 2.33 -1.94 16.24
N ALA A 222 2.77 -0.68 16.11
CA ALA A 222 4.11 -0.26 16.52
C ALA A 222 4.34 -0.47 18.02
N ARG A 223 3.40 -0.06 18.87
CA ARG A 223 3.49 -0.25 20.32
C ARG A 223 3.50 -1.72 20.70
N ALA A 224 2.66 -2.54 20.08
CA ALA A 224 2.66 -3.98 20.30
C ALA A 224 4.01 -4.60 19.92
N GLY A 225 4.60 -4.15 18.81
CA GLY A 225 5.94 -4.53 18.39
C GLY A 225 7.03 -4.19 19.39
N GLU A 226 7.04 -2.96 19.90
CA GLU A 226 7.99 -2.54 20.93
C GLU A 226 7.86 -3.37 22.21
N GLN A 227 6.63 -3.69 22.63
CA GLN A 227 6.40 -4.54 23.80
C GLN A 227 6.95 -5.95 23.60
N LEU A 228 6.76 -6.54 22.42
CA LEU A 228 7.32 -7.85 22.07
C LEU A 228 8.86 -7.83 21.97
N GLY A 229 9.44 -6.70 21.57
CA GLY A 229 10.88 -6.52 21.44
C GLY A 229 11.63 -6.29 22.76
N ARG A 230 10.95 -5.93 23.86
CA ARG A 230 11.60 -5.69 25.17
C ARG A 230 12.08 -6.97 25.85
N ALA A 231 11.34 -8.07 25.75
CA ALA A 231 11.67 -9.29 26.48
C ALA A 231 13.07 -9.88 26.14
N PRO A 232 13.51 -9.94 24.86
CA PRO A 232 14.87 -10.37 24.53
C PRO A 232 15.96 -9.40 24.98
N LEU A 233 15.69 -8.08 25.02
CA LEU A 233 16.66 -7.07 25.46
C LEU A 233 16.96 -7.18 26.96
N ASP A 234 15.91 -7.44 27.75
CA ASP A 234 16.03 -7.64 29.19
C ASP A 234 16.87 -8.89 29.51
N GLU A 235 16.71 -9.98 28.73
CA GLU A 235 17.52 -11.19 28.88
C GLU A 235 19.02 -10.94 28.63
N ILE A 236 19.35 -10.19 27.57
CA ILE A 236 20.74 -9.83 27.26
C ILE A 236 21.34 -8.93 28.35
N ALA A 237 20.56 -7.98 28.88
CA ALA A 237 20.99 -7.11 29.96
C ALA A 237 21.33 -7.89 31.25
N VAL A 238 20.53 -8.91 31.58
CA VAL A 238 20.79 -9.80 32.72
C VAL A 238 22.05 -10.62 32.49
N GLN A 239 22.21 -11.22 31.31
CA GLN A 239 23.41 -11.98 30.97
C GLN A 239 24.67 -11.12 31.02
N GLY A 240 24.62 -9.90 30.46
CA GLY A 240 25.72 -8.93 30.52
C GLY A 240 26.13 -8.61 31.97
N ARG A 241 25.15 -8.27 32.82
CA ARG A 241 25.42 -7.98 34.24
C ARG A 241 25.95 -9.18 35.01
N TYR A 242 25.47 -10.39 34.71
CA TYR A 242 26.01 -11.62 35.29
C TYR A 242 27.47 -11.84 34.90
N LEU A 243 27.82 -11.65 33.62
CA LEU A 243 29.19 -11.78 33.14
C LEU A 243 30.11 -10.74 33.80
N GLU A 244 29.67 -9.48 33.87
CA GLU A 244 30.40 -8.42 34.58
C GLU A 244 30.67 -8.80 36.04
N LEU A 245 29.67 -9.29 36.77
CA LEU A 245 29.84 -9.74 38.16
C LEU A 245 30.78 -10.93 38.27
N LYS A 246 30.64 -11.93 37.39
CA LYS A 246 31.46 -13.15 37.40
C LYS A 246 32.94 -12.86 37.13
N TYR A 247 33.25 -12.01 36.16
CA TYR A 247 34.64 -11.71 35.78
C TYR A 247 35.25 -10.57 36.60
N SER A 248 34.46 -9.57 37.04
CA SER A 248 34.97 -8.50 37.93
C SER A 248 35.23 -8.98 39.36
N ALA A 249 34.60 -10.08 39.80
CA ALA A 249 34.89 -10.71 41.08
C ALA A 249 36.13 -11.61 41.03
N GLY A 250 36.49 -12.13 39.85
CA GLY A 250 37.70 -12.94 39.64
C GLY A 250 38.99 -12.10 39.59
N ASP A 251 38.89 -10.83 39.19
CA ASP A 251 40.00 -9.88 39.08
C ASP A 251 40.36 -9.19 40.44
N ARG A 252 39.73 -9.62 41.54
CA ARG A 252 39.91 -9.06 42.90
C ARG A 252 40.48 -10.04 43.93
N LEU A 253 41.04 -11.18 43.50
CA LEU A 253 41.78 -12.05 44.41
C LEU A 253 43.25 -11.58 44.48
N PRO A 254 43.78 -11.24 45.67
CA PRO A 254 45.19 -10.84 45.88
C PRO A 254 46.17 -12.01 45.68
#